data_AF-A0A820GRL0-F1
#
_entry.id   AF-A0A820GRL0-F1
#
_cell.length_a   1.000
_cell.length_b   1.000
_cell.length_c   1.000
_cell.angle_alpha   90.00
_cell.angle_beta   90.00
_cell.angle_gamma   90.00
#
_symmetry.space_group_name_H-M   'P 1'
#
loop_
_entity.id
_entity.type
_entity.pdbx_description
1 polymer ?
#
loop_
_entity_poly.entity_id
_entity_poly.type
_entity_poly.pdbx_seq_one_letter_code
_entity_poly.pdbx_strand_id
1 'polypeptide(L)'
;SIRATLRIRMALVPFRMKTYFFNDLCSKLTDDLPRLLNIIEISIDLQRSVRDNRIVFIDPTDPDLEQLRNDLIRLNEKLRQQAEFANNLLIQCGIDSNYAMTQDNATLLIKGEKFHHDDLIWNDRQGQIWRCRTREIDVTIQEAEEKRKQLLAKELAIKRNLSLALRDGTELFVDATEFCSQLDCLLSFALIACEQNNYTRPELTATNQIEIIDGKHPLLSNSIIVPNSYTSDVHPNKANIHILTGFNCSG
;
A
#
# COMPACT_ATOMS: atom_id res chain seq x y z
N SER A 1 -1.93 4.39 -6.84
CA SER A 1 -2.81 5.54 -6.58
C SER A 1 -2.78 6.55 -7.75
N ILE A 2 -1.67 7.26 -7.99
CA ILE A 2 -1.57 8.36 -8.99
C ILE A 2 -1.97 7.98 -10.43
N ARG A 3 -1.51 6.83 -10.94
CA ARG A 3 -1.88 6.34 -12.29
C ARG A 3 -3.40 6.08 -12.41
N ALA A 4 -4.05 5.66 -11.33
CA ALA A 4 -5.50 5.46 -11.33
C ALA A 4 -6.21 6.81 -11.38
N THR A 5 -5.76 7.80 -10.60
CA THR A 5 -6.26 9.17 -10.65
C THR A 5 -6.14 9.78 -12.05
N LEU A 6 -5.02 9.57 -12.75
CA LEU A 6 -4.85 10.03 -14.13
C LEU A 6 -5.79 9.31 -15.12
N ARG A 7 -5.99 8.00 -14.96
CA ARG A 7 -6.97 7.25 -15.78
C ARG A 7 -8.40 7.72 -15.53
N ILE A 8 -8.74 8.02 -14.28
CA ILE A 8 -10.03 8.60 -13.90
C ILE A 8 -10.19 9.99 -14.53
N ARG A 9 -9.15 10.84 -14.46
CA ARG A 9 -9.13 12.14 -15.17
C ARG A 9 -9.43 11.95 -16.65
N MET A 10 -8.73 11.04 -17.33
CA MET A 10 -8.95 10.76 -18.76
C MET A 10 -10.36 10.24 -19.07
N ALA A 11 -10.91 9.37 -18.23
CA ALA A 11 -12.26 8.84 -18.38
C ALA A 11 -13.35 9.92 -18.17
N LEU A 12 -13.06 10.99 -17.43
CA LEU A 12 -13.98 12.08 -17.13
C LEU A 12 -13.89 13.27 -18.08
N VAL A 13 -12.85 13.36 -18.91
CA VAL A 13 -12.73 14.37 -19.98
C VAL A 13 -14.01 14.52 -20.82
N PRO A 14 -14.68 13.44 -21.29
CA PRO A 14 -15.92 13.57 -22.06
C PRO A 14 -17.13 14.10 -21.24
N PHE A 15 -17.07 14.05 -19.91
CA PHE A 15 -18.13 14.52 -19.02
C PHE A 15 -17.90 15.95 -18.51
N ARG A 16 -16.75 16.55 -18.84
CA ARG A 16 -16.32 17.89 -18.40
C ARG A 16 -17.31 19.01 -18.70
N MET A 17 -18.14 18.85 -19.74
CA MET A 17 -19.12 19.84 -20.19
C MET A 17 -20.53 19.61 -19.62
N LYS A 18 -20.78 18.52 -18.89
CA LYS A 18 -22.14 18.15 -18.46
C LYS A 18 -22.55 18.74 -17.12
N THR A 19 -21.61 19.00 -16.20
CA THR A 19 -21.89 19.66 -14.91
C THR A 19 -20.71 20.50 -14.45
N TYR A 20 -20.98 21.61 -13.74
CA TYR A 20 -19.97 22.47 -13.12
C TYR A 20 -19.04 21.68 -12.18
N PHE A 21 -19.59 20.68 -11.49
CA PHE A 21 -18.88 19.75 -10.62
C PHE A 21 -17.74 19.02 -11.35
N PHE A 22 -18.00 18.38 -12.48
CA PHE A 22 -16.93 17.66 -13.21
C PHE A 22 -15.88 18.61 -13.79
N ASN A 23 -16.24 19.86 -14.13
CA ASN A 23 -15.28 20.83 -14.64
C ASN A 23 -14.37 21.39 -13.53
N ASP A 24 -14.93 21.78 -12.39
CA ASP A 24 -14.19 22.20 -11.19
C ASP A 24 -13.23 21.09 -10.75
N LEU A 25 -13.70 19.84 -10.73
CA LEU A 25 -12.89 18.67 -10.36
C LEU A 25 -11.77 18.36 -11.37
N CYS A 26 -12.03 18.45 -12.67
CA CYS A 26 -10.98 18.28 -13.69
C CYS A 26 -9.95 19.40 -13.66
N SER A 27 -10.31 20.59 -13.14
CA SER A 27 -9.39 21.72 -12.98
C SER A 27 -8.49 21.59 -11.75
N LYS A 28 -8.99 20.98 -10.66
CA LYS A 28 -8.22 20.67 -9.45
C LYS A 28 -7.16 19.59 -9.68
N LEU A 29 -7.43 18.63 -10.56
CA LEU A 29 -6.42 17.68 -11.04
C LEU A 29 -5.50 18.36 -12.07
N THR A 30 -4.58 19.17 -11.57
CA THR A 30 -3.63 19.98 -12.33
C THR A 30 -2.62 19.13 -13.13
N ASP A 31 -1.95 19.77 -14.10
CA ASP A 31 -0.91 19.16 -14.94
C ASP A 31 0.41 18.90 -14.20
N ASP A 32 0.47 19.21 -12.91
CA ASP A 32 1.61 18.92 -12.04
C ASP A 32 1.61 17.49 -11.49
N LEU A 33 0.45 16.82 -11.43
CA LEU A 33 0.36 15.41 -11.01
C LEU A 33 1.16 14.45 -11.94
N PRO A 34 1.09 14.59 -13.29
CA PRO A 34 1.98 13.88 -14.21
C PRO A 34 3.47 14.17 -14.00
N ARG A 35 3.84 15.42 -13.64
CA ARG A 35 5.23 15.79 -13.38
C ARG A 35 5.77 15.07 -12.14
N LEU A 36 5.00 15.05 -11.06
CA LEU A 36 5.35 14.32 -9.84
C LEU A 36 5.41 12.80 -10.09
N LEU A 37 4.49 12.27 -10.89
CA LEU A 37 4.55 10.86 -11.29
C LEU A 37 5.84 10.54 -12.04
N ASN A 38 6.24 11.39 -12.98
CA ASN A 38 7.48 11.20 -13.74
C ASN A 38 8.72 11.22 -12.80
N ILE A 39 8.77 12.13 -11.83
CA ILE A 39 9.84 12.18 -10.83
C ILE A 39 9.91 10.87 -10.01
N ILE A 40 8.76 10.33 -9.61
CA ILE A 40 8.69 9.05 -8.89
C ILE A 40 9.14 7.89 -9.79
N GLU A 41 8.70 7.86 -11.04
CA GLU A 41 9.03 6.77 -11.98
C GLU A 41 10.51 6.75 -12.38
N ILE A 42 11.15 7.91 -12.50
CA ILE A 42 12.58 8.03 -12.79
C ILE A 42 13.44 7.55 -11.61
N SER A 43 12.94 7.74 -10.38
CA SER A 43 13.73 7.55 -9.16
C SER A 43 13.45 6.25 -8.40
N ILE A 44 12.36 5.55 -8.72
CA ILE A 44 11.94 4.31 -8.06
C ILE A 44 11.67 3.24 -9.11
N ASP A 45 12.33 2.10 -8.99
CA ASP A 45 11.98 0.91 -9.77
C ASP A 45 10.74 0.25 -9.17
N LEU A 46 9.57 0.59 -9.68
CA LEU A 46 8.31 0.00 -9.22
C LEU A 46 8.26 -1.51 -9.48
N GLN A 47 8.91 -2.03 -10.53
CA GLN A 47 8.86 -3.46 -10.85
C GLN A 47 9.76 -4.28 -9.94
N ARG A 48 11.01 -3.85 -9.75
CA ARG A 48 11.92 -4.50 -8.79
C ARG A 48 11.37 -4.39 -7.36
N SER A 49 10.77 -3.25 -7.02
CA SER A 49 10.25 -3.05 -5.66
C SER A 49 9.14 -4.03 -5.28
N VAL A 50 8.28 -4.39 -6.24
CA VAL A 50 7.22 -5.39 -6.03
C VAL A 50 7.80 -6.81 -5.92
N ARG A 51 8.83 -7.14 -6.69
CA ARG A 51 9.48 -8.46 -6.62
C ARG A 51 10.21 -8.68 -5.30
N ASP A 52 10.91 -7.65 -4.82
CA ASP A 52 11.79 -7.76 -3.66
C ASP A 52 11.08 -7.41 -2.33
N ASN A 53 9.80 -7.01 -2.38
CA ASN A 53 9.05 -6.45 -1.25
C ASN A 53 9.80 -5.32 -0.51
N ARG A 54 10.67 -4.60 -1.22
CA ARG A 54 11.48 -3.50 -0.70
C ARG A 54 11.52 -2.38 -1.74
N ILE A 55 11.47 -1.12 -1.31
CA ILE A 55 11.62 0.02 -2.23
C ILE A 55 13.04 0.04 -2.80
N VAL A 56 13.15 -0.09 -4.11
CA VAL A 56 14.41 -0.04 -4.86
C VAL A 56 14.53 1.33 -5.53
N PHE A 57 15.42 2.16 -5.01
CA PHE A 57 15.74 3.46 -5.60
C PHE A 57 16.64 3.28 -6.83
N ILE A 58 16.36 4.01 -7.90
CA ILE A 58 17.24 4.14 -9.05
C ILE A 58 17.69 5.59 -9.12
N ASP A 59 18.96 5.78 -9.46
CA ASP A 59 19.43 7.06 -9.95
C ASP A 59 20.12 6.84 -11.30
N PRO A 60 19.52 7.28 -12.43
CA PRO A 60 20.14 7.12 -13.74
C PRO A 60 21.42 7.95 -13.89
N THR A 61 21.67 8.92 -13.01
CA THR A 61 22.86 9.77 -13.04
C THR A 61 24.03 9.22 -12.25
N ASP A 62 23.79 8.27 -11.33
CA ASP A 62 24.80 7.68 -10.47
C ASP A 62 25.02 6.17 -10.80
N PRO A 63 25.91 5.85 -11.76
CA PRO A 63 26.21 4.46 -12.10
C PRO A 63 26.86 3.71 -10.93
N ASP A 64 27.48 4.41 -9.99
CA ASP A 64 28.15 3.80 -8.84
C ASP A 64 27.13 3.13 -7.91
N LEU A 65 25.88 3.58 -7.88
CA LEU A 65 24.83 2.97 -7.04
C LEU A 65 24.53 1.53 -7.50
N GLU A 66 24.41 1.33 -8.82
CA GLU A 66 24.18 -0.01 -9.37
C GLU A 66 25.46 -0.87 -9.32
N GLN A 67 26.64 -0.25 -9.45
CA GLN A 67 27.91 -0.94 -9.21
C GLN A 67 28.03 -1.45 -7.76
N LEU A 68 27.71 -0.61 -6.77
CA LEU A 68 27.71 -0.99 -5.35
C LEU A 68 26.73 -2.13 -5.06
N ARG A 69 25.55 -2.12 -5.69
CA ARG A 69 24.58 -3.24 -5.59
C ARG A 69 25.14 -4.53 -6.18
N ASN A 70 25.71 -4.46 -7.38
CA ASN A 70 26.30 -5.63 -8.04
C ASN A 70 27.48 -6.20 -7.24
N ASP A 71 28.31 -5.33 -6.68
CA ASP A 71 29.42 -5.72 -5.81
C ASP A 71 28.95 -6.42 -4.53
N LEU A 72 27.88 -5.92 -3.91
CA LEU A 72 27.27 -6.58 -2.74
C LEU A 72 26.68 -7.94 -3.10
N ILE A 73 26.01 -8.07 -4.24
CA ILE A 73 25.50 -9.36 -4.72
C ILE A 73 26.67 -10.35 -4.88
N ARG A 74 27.77 -9.93 -5.52
CA ARG A 74 28.98 -10.76 -5.69
C ARG A 74 29.61 -11.16 -4.36
N LEU A 75 29.73 -10.25 -3.40
CA LEU A 75 30.28 -10.55 -2.08
C LEU A 75 29.39 -11.53 -1.32
N ASN A 76 28.07 -11.32 -1.36
CA ASN A 76 27.11 -12.23 -0.73
C ASN A 76 27.12 -13.63 -1.37
N GLU A 77 27.26 -13.73 -2.69
CA GLU A 77 27.43 -15.02 -3.38
C GLU A 77 28.72 -15.72 -2.97
N LYS A 78 29.85 -15.00 -2.88
CA LYS A 78 31.11 -15.57 -2.38
C LYS A 78 30.98 -16.11 -0.95
N LEU A 79 30.39 -15.32 -0.05
CA LEU A 79 30.13 -15.72 1.33
C LEU A 79 29.22 -16.96 1.39
N ARG A 80 28.20 -17.01 0.53
CA ARG A 80 27.29 -18.16 0.42
C ARG A 80 28.02 -19.41 -0.07
N GLN A 81 28.83 -19.31 -1.12
CA GLN A 81 29.61 -20.45 -1.64
C GLN A 81 30.60 -20.99 -0.60
N GLN A 82 31.27 -20.10 0.13
CA GLN A 82 32.18 -20.49 1.21
C GLN A 82 31.44 -21.18 2.36
N ALA A 83 30.25 -20.67 2.74
CA ALA A 83 29.42 -21.30 3.76
C ALA A 83 28.89 -22.67 3.30
N GLU A 84 28.41 -22.80 2.05
CA GLU A 84 27.96 -24.08 1.50
C GLU A 84 29.10 -25.10 1.44
N PHE A 85 30.30 -24.68 0.99
CA PHE A 85 31.49 -25.52 0.95
C PHE A 85 31.92 -26.01 2.33
N ALA A 86 31.98 -25.11 3.31
CA ALA A 86 32.33 -25.44 4.68
C ALA A 86 31.28 -26.36 5.33
N ASN A 87 30.00 -26.14 5.08
CA ASN A 87 28.94 -27.01 5.56
C ASN A 87 29.05 -28.42 4.97
N ASN A 88 29.35 -28.54 3.68
CA ASN A 88 29.54 -29.84 3.02
C ASN A 88 30.75 -30.59 3.60
N LEU A 89 31.85 -29.89 3.90
CA LEU A 89 33.02 -30.50 4.57
C LEU A 89 32.68 -30.99 5.97
N LEU A 90 31.93 -30.22 6.76
CA LEU A 90 31.54 -30.60 8.11
C LEU A 90 30.62 -31.83 8.13
N ILE A 91 29.67 -31.90 7.20
CA ILE A 91 28.82 -33.07 7.00
C ILE A 91 29.66 -34.30 6.61
N GLN A 92 30.64 -34.15 5.72
CA GLN A 92 31.57 -35.24 5.36
C GLN A 92 32.42 -35.72 6.55
N CYS A 93 32.75 -34.82 7.48
CA CYS A 93 33.45 -35.14 8.72
C CYS A 93 32.54 -35.73 9.81
N GLY A 94 31.24 -35.90 9.57
CA GLY A 94 30.29 -36.46 10.53
C GLY A 94 29.85 -35.50 11.65
N ILE A 95 30.01 -34.19 11.43
CA ILE A 95 29.56 -33.15 12.36
C ILE A 95 28.17 -32.66 11.91
N ASP A 96 27.19 -32.70 12.82
CA ASP A 96 25.86 -32.14 12.58
C ASP A 96 25.95 -30.60 12.49
N SER A 97 26.18 -30.09 11.29
CA SER A 97 26.18 -28.66 10.99
C SER A 97 24.98 -28.29 10.13
N ASN A 98 24.38 -27.14 10.44
CA ASN A 98 23.44 -26.45 9.57
C ASN A 98 23.97 -25.03 9.40
N TYR A 99 24.03 -24.53 8.17
CA TYR A 99 24.33 -23.11 7.98
C TYR A 99 23.03 -22.32 8.14
N ALA A 100 23.05 -21.26 8.96
CA ALA A 100 21.98 -20.29 8.99
C ALA A 100 22.39 -19.08 8.16
N MET A 101 21.73 -18.92 7.02
CA MET A 101 21.69 -17.64 6.35
C MET A 101 20.79 -16.72 7.17
N THR A 102 21.38 -15.79 7.91
CA THR A 102 20.62 -14.59 8.26
C THR A 102 20.51 -13.74 7.01
N GLN A 103 19.49 -12.87 6.92
CA GLN A 103 19.31 -11.96 5.77
C GLN A 103 20.58 -11.13 5.46
N ASP A 104 21.50 -11.04 6.42
CA ASP A 104 22.60 -10.10 6.40
C ASP A 104 23.99 -10.72 6.54
N ASN A 105 24.11 -12.01 6.89
CA ASN A 105 25.41 -12.70 7.04
C ASN A 105 25.25 -14.23 6.92
N ALA A 106 26.12 -14.86 6.13
CA ALA A 106 26.28 -16.31 6.09
C ALA A 106 27.10 -16.74 7.32
N THR A 107 26.44 -17.33 8.31
CA THR A 107 27.13 -17.88 9.49
C THR A 107 26.90 -19.37 9.57
N LEU A 108 28.00 -20.11 9.61
CA LEU A 108 27.98 -21.54 9.90
C LEU A 108 27.62 -21.71 11.38
N LEU A 109 26.56 -22.49 11.63
CA LEU A 109 26.16 -22.88 12.97
C LEU A 109 26.57 -24.34 13.16
N ILE A 110 27.51 -24.57 14.07
CA ILE A 110 27.99 -25.91 14.40
C ILE A 110 27.39 -26.31 15.75
N LYS A 111 26.69 -27.45 15.80
CA LYS A 111 26.30 -28.08 17.07
C LYS A 111 27.47 -28.91 17.57
N GLY A 112 28.03 -28.57 18.74
CA GLY A 112 29.18 -29.29 19.28
C GLY A 112 29.57 -28.84 20.69
N GLU A 113 30.31 -29.68 21.41
CA GLU A 113 30.53 -29.48 22.85
C GLU A 113 31.72 -28.59 23.22
N LYS A 114 32.67 -28.26 22.32
CA LYS A 114 33.78 -27.33 22.65
C LYS A 114 34.36 -26.62 21.43
N PHE A 115 34.04 -25.33 21.28
CA PHE A 115 34.83 -24.37 20.48
C PHE A 115 35.21 -23.15 21.37
N HIS A 116 36.05 -22.23 20.87
CA HIS A 116 36.52 -21.07 21.63
C HIS A 116 35.36 -20.14 22.07
N HIS A 117 35.42 -19.61 23.29
CA HIS A 117 34.33 -18.91 24.01
C HIS A 117 33.71 -17.72 23.25
N ASP A 118 34.45 -17.05 22.37
CA ASP A 118 34.02 -15.82 21.68
C ASP A 118 33.02 -16.06 20.54
N ASP A 119 32.81 -17.32 20.16
CA ASP A 119 31.97 -17.72 19.02
C ASP A 119 30.62 -18.35 19.42
N LEU A 120 30.28 -18.42 20.72
CA LEU A 120 29.03 -19.03 21.16
C LEU A 120 27.81 -18.15 20.80
N ILE A 121 26.91 -18.64 19.94
CA ILE A 121 25.70 -17.90 19.52
C ILE A 121 24.51 -18.24 20.41
N TRP A 122 24.40 -19.52 20.79
CA TRP A 122 23.26 -20.00 21.56
C TRP A 122 23.64 -21.21 22.41
N ASN A 123 23.11 -21.25 23.63
CA ASN A 123 23.37 -22.33 24.58
C ASN A 123 22.07 -22.66 25.30
N ASP A 124 21.62 -23.91 25.16
CA ASP A 124 20.45 -24.44 25.86
C ASP A 124 20.72 -25.88 26.33
N ARG A 125 19.78 -26.46 27.09
CA ARG A 125 19.83 -27.84 27.61
C ARG A 125 19.94 -28.91 26.50
N GLN A 126 19.68 -28.54 25.24
CA GLN A 126 19.76 -29.42 24.06
C GLN A 126 21.07 -29.28 23.26
N GLY A 127 22.01 -28.43 23.67
CA GLY A 127 23.34 -28.29 23.08
C GLY A 127 23.79 -26.85 22.85
N GLN A 128 25.08 -26.69 22.54
CA GLN A 128 25.72 -25.40 22.22
C GLN A 128 25.83 -25.21 20.70
N ILE A 129 25.46 -24.01 20.23
CA ILE A 129 25.62 -23.59 18.84
C ILE A 129 26.74 -22.57 18.77
N TRP A 130 27.78 -22.93 18.00
CA TRP A 130 28.95 -22.12 17.78
C TRP A 130 28.93 -21.50 16.39
N ARG A 131 29.37 -20.25 16.31
CA ARG A 131 29.74 -19.56 15.08
C ARG A 131 31.10 -20.09 14.65
N CYS A 132 31.30 -20.33 13.37
CA CYS A 132 32.64 -20.56 12.84
C CYS A 132 32.95 -19.46 11.82
N ARG A 133 34.01 -18.69 12.08
CA ARG A 133 34.54 -17.69 11.14
C ARG A 133 36.03 -17.87 10.94
N THR A 134 36.45 -17.79 9.68
CA THR A 134 37.87 -17.70 9.30
C THR A 134 38.22 -16.22 9.11
N ARG A 135 39.49 -15.84 9.33
CA ARG A 135 39.97 -14.46 9.11
C ARG A 135 39.63 -13.90 7.72
N GLU A 136 39.67 -14.74 6.68
CA GLU A 136 39.29 -14.37 5.31
C GLU A 136 37.78 -14.07 5.17
N ILE A 137 36.94 -14.80 5.90
CA ILE A 137 35.49 -14.58 5.96
C ILE A 137 35.19 -13.28 6.73
N ASP A 138 35.92 -13.00 7.81
CA ASP A 138 35.74 -11.75 8.56
C ASP A 138 36.10 -10.51 7.73
N VAL A 139 37.18 -10.56 6.94
CA VAL A 139 37.55 -9.45 6.04
C VAL A 139 36.48 -9.23 4.96
N THR A 140 35.98 -10.30 4.35
CA THR A 140 34.93 -10.19 3.31
C THR A 140 33.59 -9.72 3.88
N ILE A 141 33.25 -10.10 5.12
CA ILE A 141 32.09 -9.55 5.85
C ILE A 141 32.27 -8.06 6.08
N GLN A 142 33.44 -7.61 6.56
CA GLN A 142 33.71 -6.19 6.78
C GLN A 142 33.61 -5.38 5.48
N GLU A 143 34.19 -5.87 4.37
CA GLU A 143 34.07 -5.24 3.06
C GLU A 143 32.60 -5.14 2.60
N ALA A 144 31.80 -6.18 2.81
CA ALA A 144 30.38 -6.19 2.50
C ALA A 144 29.60 -5.19 3.37
N GLU A 145 29.90 -5.11 4.66
CA GLU A 145 29.28 -4.14 5.59
C GLU A 145 29.60 -2.69 5.20
N GLU A 146 30.85 -2.40 4.83
CA GLU A 146 31.26 -1.07 4.37
C GLU A 146 30.53 -0.64 3.10
N LYS A 147 30.51 -1.51 2.07
CA LYS A 147 29.78 -1.24 0.83
C LYS A 147 28.28 -1.08 1.07
N ARG A 148 27.71 -1.86 1.99
CA ARG A 148 26.29 -1.75 2.37
C ARG A 148 25.99 -0.42 3.03
N LYS A 149 26.87 0.05 3.92
CA LYS A 149 26.74 1.36 4.56
C LYS A 149 26.79 2.49 3.53
N GLN A 150 27.68 2.39 2.54
CA GLN A 150 27.77 3.36 1.44
C GLN A 150 26.49 3.35 0.59
N LEU A 151 25.98 2.17 0.22
CA LEU A 151 24.73 2.03 -0.52
C LEU A 151 23.56 2.65 0.25
N LEU A 152 23.43 2.35 1.55
CA LEU A 152 22.38 2.90 2.40
C LEU A 152 22.46 4.43 2.45
N ALA A 153 23.66 5.00 2.58
CA ALA A 153 23.84 6.45 2.61
C ALA A 153 23.36 7.10 1.30
N LYS A 154 23.68 6.50 0.14
CA LYS A 154 23.21 6.97 -1.18
C LYS A 154 21.70 6.83 -1.33
N GLU A 155 21.12 5.66 -1.00
CA GLU A 155 19.67 5.45 -1.03
C GLU A 155 18.92 6.46 -0.16
N LEU A 156 19.48 6.77 1.01
CA LEU A 156 18.88 7.70 1.95
C LEU A 156 18.98 9.15 1.45
N ALA A 157 20.04 9.52 0.73
CA ALA A 157 20.15 10.81 0.05
C ALA A 157 19.08 10.96 -1.05
N ILE A 158 18.91 9.94 -1.89
CA ILE A 158 17.86 9.91 -2.93
C ILE A 158 16.48 10.03 -2.29
N LYS A 159 16.20 9.23 -1.25
CA LYS A 159 14.93 9.28 -0.52
C LYS A 159 14.65 10.69 0.04
N ARG A 160 15.66 11.35 0.61
CA ARG A 160 15.52 12.72 1.11
C ARG A 160 15.18 13.69 -0.02
N ASN A 161 15.91 13.65 -1.13
CA ASN A 161 15.67 14.52 -2.28
C ASN A 161 14.26 14.33 -2.86
N LEU A 162 13.81 13.08 -3.00
CA LEU A 162 12.45 12.76 -3.41
C LEU A 162 11.40 13.26 -2.43
N SER A 163 11.65 13.09 -1.13
CA SER A 163 10.71 13.56 -0.10
C SER A 163 10.56 15.08 -0.13
N LEU A 164 11.65 15.81 -0.39
CA LEU A 164 11.61 17.26 -0.58
C LEU A 164 10.84 17.65 -1.84
N ALA A 165 11.12 17.01 -2.98
CA ALA A 165 10.42 17.27 -4.24
C ALA A 165 8.91 16.96 -4.15
N LEU A 166 8.53 15.93 -3.40
CA LEU A 166 7.12 15.57 -3.17
C LEU A 166 6.44 16.49 -2.16
N ARG A 167 7.18 17.14 -1.26
CA ARG A 167 6.63 18.04 -0.24
C ARG A 167 5.85 19.19 -0.88
N ASP A 168 6.41 19.75 -1.94
CA ASP A 168 5.83 20.89 -2.65
C ASP A 168 4.54 20.50 -3.40
N GLY A 169 4.32 19.19 -3.65
CA GLY A 169 3.13 18.64 -4.29
C GLY A 169 2.12 18.01 -3.32
N THR A 170 2.27 18.20 -2.01
CA THR A 170 1.42 17.53 -1.00
C THR A 170 -0.05 17.93 -1.09
N GLU A 171 -0.32 19.22 -1.28
CA GLU A 171 -1.70 19.74 -1.43
C GLU A 171 -2.42 19.10 -2.62
N LEU A 172 -1.72 18.95 -3.74
CA LEU A 172 -2.25 18.28 -4.94
C LEU A 172 -2.66 16.82 -4.68
N PHE A 173 -1.94 16.11 -3.81
CA PHE A 173 -2.30 14.75 -3.45
C PHE A 173 -3.56 14.71 -2.58
N VAL A 174 -3.69 15.64 -1.62
CA VAL A 174 -4.89 15.73 -0.79
C VAL A 174 -6.11 15.99 -1.67
N ASP A 175 -6.04 16.99 -2.54
CA ASP A 175 -7.11 17.33 -3.47
C ASP A 175 -7.48 16.16 -4.38
N ALA A 176 -6.47 15.45 -4.92
CA ALA A 176 -6.70 14.27 -5.75
C ALA A 176 -7.37 13.11 -4.99
N THR A 177 -7.00 12.91 -3.72
CA THR A 177 -7.62 11.86 -2.88
C THR A 177 -9.05 12.21 -2.49
N GLU A 178 -9.31 13.47 -2.12
CA GLU A 178 -10.66 13.94 -1.83
C GLU A 178 -11.55 13.75 -3.06
N PHE A 179 -11.06 14.16 -4.23
CA PHE A 179 -11.73 13.93 -5.50
C PHE A 179 -12.06 12.45 -5.74
N CYS A 180 -11.05 11.56 -5.62
CA CYS A 180 -11.27 10.12 -5.82
C CYS A 180 -12.31 9.58 -4.82
N SER A 181 -12.30 10.06 -3.58
CA SER A 181 -13.28 9.63 -2.56
C SER A 181 -14.70 10.09 -2.88
N GLN A 182 -14.89 11.35 -3.27
CA GLN A 182 -16.21 11.87 -3.65
C GLN A 182 -16.76 11.15 -4.87
N LEU A 183 -15.90 10.88 -5.86
CA LEU A 183 -16.28 10.14 -7.05
C LEU A 183 -16.67 8.69 -6.73
N ASP A 184 -15.91 8.01 -5.87
CA ASP A 184 -16.21 6.63 -5.45
C ASP A 184 -17.56 6.55 -4.73
N CYS A 185 -17.86 7.51 -3.85
CA CYS A 185 -19.18 7.62 -3.21
C CYS A 185 -20.30 7.86 -4.23
N LEU A 186 -20.12 8.79 -5.17
CA LEU A 186 -21.14 9.09 -6.19
C LEU A 186 -21.38 7.91 -7.14
N LEU A 187 -20.32 7.20 -7.54
CA LEU A 187 -20.45 5.98 -8.33
C LEU A 187 -21.16 4.89 -7.55
N SER A 188 -20.83 4.72 -6.27
CA SER A 188 -21.52 3.76 -5.40
C SER A 188 -23.01 4.09 -5.29
N PHE A 189 -23.38 5.36 -5.12
CA PHE A 189 -24.79 5.79 -5.12
C PHE A 189 -25.48 5.54 -6.46
N ALA A 190 -24.80 5.83 -7.58
CA ALA A 190 -25.35 5.60 -8.91
C ALA A 190 -25.57 4.09 -9.17
N LEU A 191 -24.61 3.24 -8.80
CA LEU A 191 -24.72 1.79 -8.93
C LEU A 191 -25.90 1.24 -8.10
N ILE A 192 -26.01 1.63 -6.83
CA ILE A 192 -27.10 1.20 -5.97
C ILE A 192 -28.46 1.70 -6.52
N ALA A 193 -28.52 2.95 -6.98
CA ALA A 193 -29.74 3.54 -7.51
C ALA A 193 -30.20 2.86 -8.82
N CYS A 194 -29.28 2.59 -9.75
CA CYS A 194 -29.60 2.04 -11.06
C CYS A 194 -29.75 0.52 -11.07
N GLU A 195 -28.91 -0.22 -10.33
CA GLU A 195 -28.82 -1.68 -10.48
C GLU A 195 -29.56 -2.47 -9.40
N GLN A 196 -29.65 -1.93 -8.18
CA GLN A 196 -30.08 -2.73 -7.03
C GLN A 196 -31.48 -2.40 -6.54
N ASN A 197 -31.82 -1.10 -6.43
CA ASN A 197 -33.01 -0.68 -5.70
C ASN A 197 -33.94 0.28 -6.47
N ASN A 198 -33.67 0.56 -7.75
CA ASN A 198 -34.44 1.51 -8.58
C ASN A 198 -34.75 2.83 -7.84
N TYR A 199 -33.75 3.39 -7.17
CA TYR A 199 -33.94 4.64 -6.43
C TYR A 199 -34.20 5.79 -7.41
N THR A 200 -35.13 6.67 -7.03
CA THR A 200 -35.48 7.86 -7.79
C THR A 200 -34.86 9.10 -7.12
N ARG A 201 -34.43 10.07 -7.93
CA ARG A 201 -33.89 11.34 -7.43
C ARG A 201 -35.02 12.12 -6.72
N PRO A 202 -34.88 12.48 -5.42
CA PRO A 202 -35.90 13.26 -4.73
C PRO A 202 -35.91 14.72 -5.23
N GLU A 203 -37.10 15.32 -5.19
CA GLU A 203 -37.28 16.75 -5.43
C GLU A 203 -37.19 17.52 -4.12
N LEU A 204 -36.29 18.50 -4.05
CA LEU A 204 -36.12 19.32 -2.86
C LEU A 204 -37.02 20.55 -2.96
N THR A 205 -37.89 20.73 -1.98
CA THR A 205 -38.77 21.89 -1.85
C THR A 205 -38.33 22.79 -0.68
N ALA A 206 -38.67 24.07 -0.73
CA ALA A 206 -38.40 25.02 0.36
C ALA A 206 -39.47 24.96 1.48
N THR A 207 -40.54 24.20 1.27
CA THR A 207 -41.63 24.00 2.23
C THR A 207 -41.31 22.85 3.16
N ASN A 208 -41.86 22.86 4.38
CA ASN A 208 -41.69 21.77 5.34
C ASN A 208 -42.66 20.61 5.03
N GLN A 209 -42.59 20.09 3.79
CA GLN A 209 -43.44 19.01 3.30
C GLN A 209 -42.58 17.83 2.87
N ILE A 210 -42.99 16.63 3.25
CA ILE A 210 -42.42 15.36 2.84
C ILE A 210 -43.51 14.58 2.12
N GLU A 211 -43.22 14.21 0.87
CA GLU A 211 -44.05 13.34 0.06
C GLU A 211 -43.20 12.17 -0.43
N ILE A 212 -43.65 10.96 -0.12
CA ILE A 212 -43.05 9.69 -0.49
C ILE A 212 -44.12 8.90 -1.20
N ILE A 213 -43.88 8.56 -2.46
CA ILE A 213 -44.78 7.74 -3.27
C ILE A 213 -44.13 6.37 -3.39
N ASP A 214 -44.86 5.33 -2.98
CA ASP A 214 -44.44 3.93 -3.05
C ASP A 214 -43.04 3.67 -2.46
N GLY A 215 -42.77 4.28 -1.29
CA GLY A 215 -41.50 4.17 -0.59
C GLY A 215 -41.25 2.78 -0.03
N LYS A 216 -39.99 2.33 -0.10
CA LYS A 216 -39.52 1.07 0.49
C LYS A 216 -38.48 1.33 1.56
N HIS A 217 -38.43 0.46 2.56
CA HIS A 217 -37.40 0.54 3.59
C HIS A 217 -36.02 0.16 3.01
N PRO A 218 -34.99 1.03 3.12
CA PRO A 218 -33.73 0.86 2.38
C PRO A 218 -32.93 -0.38 2.79
N LEU A 219 -33.06 -0.85 4.04
CA LEU A 219 -32.35 -2.04 4.53
C LEU A 219 -33.08 -3.36 4.28
N LEU A 220 -34.37 -3.30 3.97
CA LEU A 220 -35.21 -4.50 3.86
C LEU A 220 -35.56 -4.81 2.39
N SER A 221 -35.13 -3.97 1.44
CA SER A 221 -35.53 -3.96 0.03
C SER A 221 -35.34 -5.27 -0.75
N ASN A 222 -34.51 -6.19 -0.25
CA ASN A 222 -34.27 -7.51 -0.84
C ASN A 222 -35.37 -8.55 -0.54
N SER A 223 -36.33 -8.21 0.33
CA SER A 223 -37.48 -9.05 0.68
C SER A 223 -38.71 -8.62 -0.13
N ILE A 224 -39.76 -9.45 -0.20
CA ILE A 224 -41.05 -9.08 -0.80
C ILE A 224 -41.71 -8.01 0.08
N ILE A 225 -41.35 -6.74 -0.13
CA ILE A 225 -41.84 -5.60 0.64
C ILE A 225 -42.86 -4.85 -0.18
N VAL A 226 -44.00 -4.60 0.47
CA VAL A 226 -45.05 -3.75 -0.08
C VAL A 226 -44.61 -2.28 0.06
N PRO A 227 -44.53 -1.53 -1.05
CA PRO A 227 -44.22 -0.11 -0.99
C PRO A 227 -45.35 0.67 -0.29
N ASN A 228 -44.99 1.67 0.52
CA ASN A 228 -45.92 2.50 1.28
C ASN A 228 -45.74 3.97 0.92
N SER A 229 -46.85 4.67 0.73
CA SER A 229 -46.85 6.12 0.47
C SER A 229 -47.07 6.91 1.75
N TYR A 230 -46.43 8.08 1.85
CA TYR A 230 -46.54 9.00 2.97
C TYR A 230 -46.57 10.44 2.48
N THR A 231 -47.51 11.24 2.98
CA THR A 231 -47.59 12.67 2.71
C THR A 231 -47.83 13.43 4.01
N SER A 232 -47.02 14.46 4.27
CA SER A 232 -47.24 15.39 5.38
C SER A 232 -48.12 16.56 4.95
N ASP A 233 -49.00 17.04 5.84
CA ASP A 233 -49.83 18.23 5.57
C ASP A 233 -48.98 19.53 5.62
N VAL A 234 -49.33 20.49 4.76
CA VAL A 234 -48.57 21.73 4.48
C VAL A 234 -48.99 22.88 5.40
N HIS A 235 -50.07 22.72 6.15
CA HIS A 235 -50.71 23.83 6.88
C HIS A 235 -49.93 24.18 8.16
N PRO A 236 -49.40 25.42 8.29
CA PRO A 236 -48.61 25.83 9.47
C PRO A 236 -49.39 25.84 10.80
N ASN A 237 -50.72 25.74 10.74
CA ASN A 237 -51.60 25.74 11.92
C ASN A 237 -52.18 24.35 12.28
N LYS A 238 -51.78 23.27 11.61
CA LYS A 238 -52.18 21.90 11.97
C LYS A 238 -51.01 21.16 12.57
N ALA A 239 -51.27 20.40 13.64
CA ALA A 239 -50.29 19.49 14.19
C ALA A 239 -50.08 18.31 13.22
N ASN A 240 -48.85 18.13 12.74
CA ASN A 240 -48.46 17.00 11.89
C ASN A 240 -48.22 15.74 12.75
N ILE A 241 -49.28 15.24 13.39
CA ILE A 241 -49.25 14.01 14.19
C ILE A 241 -50.06 12.95 13.46
N HIS A 242 -49.40 11.87 13.03
CA HIS A 242 -50.05 10.70 12.46
C HIS A 242 -50.16 9.61 13.52
N ILE A 243 -51.38 9.20 13.85
CA ILE A 243 -51.63 8.06 14.72
C ILE A 243 -51.75 6.82 13.82
N LEU A 244 -50.75 5.93 13.92
CA LEU A 244 -50.75 4.65 13.22
C LEU A 244 -51.33 3.56 14.13
N THR A 245 -52.36 2.87 13.66
CA THR A 245 -52.97 1.73 14.35
C THR A 245 -52.84 0.48 13.50
N GLY A 246 -52.45 -0.65 14.10
CA GLY A 246 -52.27 -1.91 13.38
C GLY A 246 -52.14 -3.09 14.34
N PHE A 247 -52.21 -4.31 13.80
CA PHE A 247 -51.91 -5.52 14.55
C PHE A 247 -50.40 -5.63 14.81
N ASN A 248 -50.00 -6.42 15.80
CA ASN A 248 -48.58 -6.68 16.02
C ASN A 248 -47.96 -7.34 14.77
N CYS A 249 -46.71 -6.98 14.45
CA CYS A 249 -45.97 -7.45 13.28
C CYS A 249 -46.56 -7.07 11.90
N SER A 250 -47.45 -6.07 11.81
CA SER A 250 -48.04 -5.63 10.53
C SER A 250 -47.25 -4.52 9.81
N GLY A 251 -46.08 -4.13 10.30
CA GLY A 251 -45.28 -3.01 9.79
C GLY A 251 -43.78 -3.30 9.84
#